data_AF-W2IBW9-F1
#
_entry.id   AF-W2IBW9-F1
#
_cell.length_a   1.000
_cell.length_b   1.000
_cell.length_c   1.000
_cell.angle_alpha   90.00
_cell.angle_beta   90.00
_cell.angle_gamma   90.00
#
_symmetry.space_group_name_H-M   'P 1'
#
loop_
_entity.id
_entity.type
_entity.pdbx_description
1 polymer ?
#
loop_
_entity_poly.entity_id
_entity_poly.type
_entity_poly.pdbx_seq_one_letter_code
_entity_poly.pdbx_strand_id
1 'polypeptide(L)'
;METEGMPASGWRVNVRALTCPCRFHMKFGICTHVLSALNARGHIDLSGRERLVYRGPNKKRTISSGRQGPGRPTSNGHALHIN
;
A
#
# COMPACT_ATOMS: atom_id res chain seq x y z
N MET A 1 23.16 -2.18 16.15
CA MET A 1 23.39 -2.42 14.71
C MET A 1 22.37 -1.72 13.79
N GLU A 2 21.06 -1.92 13.91
CA GLU A 2 20.09 -1.24 13.02
C GLU A 2 19.77 0.21 13.47
N THR A 3 19.53 0.43 14.76
CA THR A 3 19.26 1.75 15.35
C THR A 3 20.48 2.42 15.98
N GLU A 4 21.59 1.70 16.07
CA GLU A 4 22.82 2.19 16.69
C GLU A 4 23.46 3.28 15.83
N GLY A 5 23.70 4.45 16.44
CA GLY A 5 24.19 5.64 15.73
C GLY A 5 23.12 6.32 14.85
N MET A 6 21.85 5.93 14.99
CA MET A 6 20.76 6.56 14.24
C MET A 6 20.63 8.04 14.65
N PRO A 7 20.60 8.98 13.69
CA PRO A 7 20.30 10.39 13.98
C PRO A 7 18.92 10.55 14.62
N ALA A 8 18.71 11.65 15.34
CA ALA A 8 17.38 11.96 15.89
C ALA A 8 16.28 12.07 14.81
N SER A 9 16.66 12.44 13.59
CA SER A 9 15.76 12.48 12.41
C SER A 9 15.57 11.12 11.71
N GLY A 10 16.20 10.06 12.21
CA GLY A 10 16.22 8.75 11.58
C GLY A 10 17.23 8.62 10.43
N TRP A 11 17.19 7.48 9.75
CA TRP A 11 18.06 7.21 8.60
C TRP A 11 17.50 7.80 7.30
N ARG A 12 18.36 8.46 6.52
CA ARG A 12 18.05 8.86 5.15
C ARG A 12 18.18 7.65 4.22
N VAL A 13 17.07 6.97 3.96
CA VAL A 13 17.00 5.79 3.08
C VAL A 13 16.83 6.20 1.62
N ASN A 14 17.64 5.65 0.72
CA ASN A 14 17.46 5.78 -0.71
C ASN A 14 16.73 4.55 -1.26
N VAL A 15 15.42 4.67 -1.42
CA VAL A 15 14.55 3.60 -1.94
C VAL A 15 14.84 3.23 -3.41
N ARG A 16 15.38 4.15 -4.24
CA ARG A 16 15.68 3.84 -5.65
C ARG A 16 16.93 2.97 -5.77
N ALA A 17 17.95 3.28 -4.98
CA ALA A 17 19.18 2.50 -4.93
C ALA A 17 19.10 1.33 -3.93
N LEU A 18 17.99 1.20 -3.18
CA LEU A 18 17.81 0.26 -2.07
C LEU A 18 18.91 0.37 -1.00
N THR A 19 19.45 1.56 -0.78
CA THR A 19 20.55 1.79 0.16
C THR A 19 20.10 2.47 1.45
N CYS A 20 20.73 2.07 2.55
CA CYS A 20 20.55 2.67 3.87
C CYS A 20 21.91 2.81 4.58
N PRO A 21 22.20 3.95 5.23
CA PRO A 21 23.46 4.15 5.94
C PRO A 21 23.59 3.37 7.27
N CYS A 22 22.57 2.60 7.67
CA CYS A 22 22.65 1.85 8.92
C CYS A 22 23.70 0.72 8.82
N ARG A 23 24.34 0.41 9.96
CA ARG A 23 25.38 -0.65 10.01
C ARG A 23 24.88 -2.02 9.59
N PHE A 24 23.59 -2.30 9.81
CA PHE A 24 22.97 -3.55 9.38
C PHE A 24 22.99 -3.68 7.85
N HIS A 25 22.64 -2.62 7.12
CA HIS A 25 22.70 -2.63 5.65
C HIS A 25 24.14 -2.75 5.14
N MET A 26 25.11 -2.08 5.77
CA MET A 26 26.53 -2.25 5.42
C MET A 26 27.01 -3.70 5.58
N LYS A 27 26.48 -4.44 6.58
CA LYS A 27 26.88 -5.83 6.84
C LYS A 27 26.17 -6.83 5.93
N PHE A 28 24.90 -6.61 5.61
CA PHE A 28 24.04 -7.62 4.97
C PHE A 28 23.47 -7.22 3.61
N GLY A 29 23.71 -5.99 3.14
CA GLY A 29 23.19 -5.47 1.88
C GLY A 29 21.70 -5.08 1.89
N ILE A 30 20.96 -5.38 2.97
CA ILE A 30 19.55 -5.01 3.13
C ILE A 30 19.22 -4.80 4.62
N CYS A 31 18.21 -3.98 4.94
CA CYS A 31 17.77 -3.76 6.31
C CYS A 31 16.26 -3.43 6.42
N THR A 32 15.74 -3.49 7.65
CA THR A 32 14.35 -3.17 8.01
C THR A 32 13.92 -1.77 7.57
N HIS A 33 14.84 -0.79 7.58
CA HIS A 33 14.56 0.58 7.12
C HIS A 33 14.28 0.66 5.62
N VAL A 34 15.00 -0.10 4.78
CA VAL A 34 14.74 -0.15 3.33
C VAL A 34 13.36 -0.75 3.09
N LEU A 35 13.05 -1.87 3.75
CA LEU A 35 11.74 -2.52 3.65
C LEU A 35 10.60 -1.59 4.11
N SER A 36 10.80 -0.88 5.23
CA SER A 36 9.83 0.07 5.77
C SER A 36 9.62 1.26 4.83
N ALA A 37 10.70 1.79 4.24
CA ALA A 37 10.63 2.91 3.30
C ALA A 37 9.96 2.52 1.98
N LEU A 38 10.17 1.29 1.50
CA LEU A 38 9.47 0.72 0.35
C LEU A 38 7.97 0.57 0.64
N ASN A 39 7.62 -0.01 1.79
CA ASN A 39 6.23 -0.18 2.19
C ASN A 39 5.52 1.18 2.35
N ALA A 40 6.18 2.18 2.93
CA ALA A 40 5.65 3.54 3.03
C ALA A 40 5.38 4.21 1.67
N ARG A 41 6.09 3.78 0.62
CA ARG A 41 5.87 4.22 -0.77
C ARG A 41 4.89 3.34 -1.54
N GLY A 42 4.34 2.32 -0.89
CA GLY A 42 3.40 1.39 -1.51
C GLY A 42 4.05 0.28 -2.30
N HIS A 43 5.33 -0.05 -2.08
CA HIS A 43 5.93 -1.25 -2.65
C HIS A 43 5.87 -2.41 -1.63
N ILE A 44 5.50 -3.60 -2.08
CA ILE A 44 5.36 -4.79 -1.21
C ILE A 44 6.66 -5.59 -1.05
N ASP A 45 7.64 -5.37 -1.93
CA ASP A 45 8.91 -6.07 -1.90
C ASP A 45 10.03 -5.28 -2.62
N LEU A 46 11.22 -5.90 -2.67
CA LEU A 46 12.42 -5.35 -3.32
C LEU A 46 12.32 -5.31 -4.85
N SER A 47 11.39 -6.05 -5.46
CA SER A 47 11.16 -6.01 -6.91
C SER A 47 10.34 -4.80 -7.33
N GLY A 48 9.88 -3.99 -6.37
CA GLY A 48 9.11 -2.78 -6.63
C GLY A 48 7.64 -3.06 -6.95
N ARG A 49 7.15 -4.29 -6.75
CA ARG A 49 5.72 -4.60 -6.93
C ARG A 49 4.88 -3.65 -6.08
N GLU A 50 3.90 -3.01 -6.69
CA GLU A 50 3.04 -2.07 -5.99
C GLU A 50 2.00 -2.80 -5.13
N ARG A 51 1.66 -2.18 -4.01
CA ARG A 51 0.60 -2.61 -3.10
C ARG A 51 -0.74 -2.37 -3.78
N LEU A 52 -1.44 -3.47 -4.06
CA LEU A 52 -2.81 -3.42 -4.53
C LEU A 52 -3.70 -2.80 -3.44
N VAL A 53 -4.34 -1.69 -3.78
CA VAL A 53 -5.31 -1.00 -2.92
C VAL A 53 -6.61 -0.82 -3.70
N TYR A 54 -7.74 -1.11 -3.06
CA TYR A 54 -9.05 -0.84 -3.66
C TYR A 54 -9.24 0.68 -3.75
N ARG A 55 -9.30 1.22 -4.97
CA ARG A 55 -9.57 2.64 -5.26
C ARG A 55 -10.97 2.88 -5.82
N GLY A 56 -11.86 1.89 -5.74
CA GLY A 56 -13.23 2.03 -6.22
C GLY A 56 -14.05 2.99 -5.34
N PRO A 57 -15.29 3.31 -5.75
CA PRO A 57 -16.14 4.24 -5.04
C PRO A 57 -16.25 3.86 -3.56
N ASN A 58 -16.08 4.85 -2.69
CA ASN A 58 -16.31 4.65 -1.26
C ASN A 58 -17.77 4.26 -1.09
N LYS A 59 -18.06 3.00 -0.71
CA LYS A 59 -19.43 2.48 -0.53
C LYS A 59 -20.27 3.37 0.39
N LYS A 60 -19.65 4.08 1.35
CA LYS A 60 -20.35 5.05 2.22
C LYS A 60 -20.85 6.30 1.46
N ARG A 61 -20.14 6.75 0.42
CA ARG A 61 -20.58 7.85 -0.47
C ARG A 61 -21.67 7.41 -1.45
N THR A 62 -21.71 6.13 -1.82
CA THR A 62 -22.75 5.60 -2.71
C THR A 62 -24.13 5.63 -2.06
N ILE A 63 -24.23 5.56 -0.73
CA ILE A 63 -25.51 5.65 -0.02
C ILE A 63 -26.07 7.09 -0.05
N SER A 64 -25.20 8.10 0.00
CA SER A 64 -25.63 9.51 -0.01
C SER A 64 -25.85 10.09 -1.40
N SER A 65 -25.14 9.57 -2.41
CA SER A 65 -25.45 9.87 -3.82
C SER A 65 -26.41 8.81 -4.35
N GLY A 66 -27.72 9.07 -4.33
CA GLY A 66 -28.76 8.23 -4.95
C GLY A 66 -28.64 8.03 -6.48
N ARG A 67 -27.45 8.20 -7.04
CA ARG A 67 -27.13 7.94 -8.45
C ARG A 67 -26.65 6.50 -8.58
N GLN A 68 -27.59 5.63 -8.88
CA GLN A 68 -27.28 4.35 -9.50
C GLN A 68 -26.56 4.59 -10.83
N GLY A 69 -25.40 3.95 -11.00
CA GLY A 69 -24.87 3.76 -12.34
C GLY A 69 -25.82 2.88 -13.15
N PRO A 70 -25.99 3.13 -14.45
CA PRO A 70 -26.84 2.30 -15.30
C PRO A 70 -26.40 0.82 -15.24
N GLY A 71 -27.37 -0.10 -15.16
CA GLY A 71 -27.14 -1.54 -15.31
C GLY A 71 -27.03 -2.40 -14.05
N ARG A 72 -27.10 -1.83 -12.82
CA ARG A 72 -27.07 -2.63 -11.57
C ARG A 72 -28.41 -2.57 -10.81
N PRO A 73 -29.07 -3.71 -10.55
CA PRO A 73 -30.29 -3.77 -9.74
C PRO A 73 -30.10 -3.29 -8.29
N THR A 74 -31.15 -2.68 -7.72
CA THR A 74 -31.23 -2.24 -6.30
C THR A 74 -31.13 -3.38 -5.29
N SER A 75 -31.55 -4.57 -5.71
CA SER A 75 -31.68 -5.75 -4.86
C SER A 75 -31.10 -6.95 -5.60
N ASN A 76 -30.37 -7.79 -4.87
CA ASN A 76 -29.96 -9.09 -5.38
C ASN A 76 -31.18 -10.02 -5.27
N GLY A 77 -31.92 -10.18 -6.36
CA GLY A 77 -32.98 -11.18 -6.49
C GLY A 77 -32.52 -12.42 -7.25
N HIS A 78 -33.31 -13.49 -7.19
CA HIS A 78 -33.10 -14.63 -8.09
C HIS A 78 -33.25 -14.18 -9.54
N ALA A 79 -32.36 -14.66 -10.42
CA ALA A 79 -32.30 -14.25 -11.82
C ALA A 79 -33.59 -14.51 -12.62
N LEU A 80 -34.49 -15.33 -12.08
CA LEU A 80 -35.76 -15.71 -12.68
C LEU A 80 -36.90 -15.46 -11.69
N HIS A 81 -37.24 -14.19 -11.43
CA HIS A 81 -38.53 -13.87 -10.82
C HIS A 81 -39.39 -13.23 -11.90
N ILE A 82 -40.31 -14.05 -12.45
CA ILE A 82 -41.31 -13.66 -13.43
C ILE A 82 -42.60 -13.50 -12.64
N ASN A 83 -43.21 -12.31 -12.72
CA ASN A 83 -44.55 -12.04 -12.19
C ASN A 83 -45.57 -12.34 -13.29
#